data_AF-A0A3N2MBL7-F1
#
_entry.id   AF-A0A3N2MBL7-F1
#
_cell.length_a   1.000
_cell.length_b   1.000
_cell.length_c   1.000
_cell.angle_alpha   90.00
_cell.angle_beta   90.00
_cell.angle_gamma   90.00
#
_symmetry.space_group_name_H-M   'P 1'
#
loop_
_entity.id
_entity.type
_entity.pdbx_description
1 polymer ?
#
loop_
_entity_poly.entity_id
_entity_poly.type
_entity_poly.pdbx_seq_one_letter_code
_entity_poly.pdbx_strand_id
1 'polypeptide(L)'
;MLEATDKIAETTRHLVTSPDSYIPISYKCEIETIRGGIVRLSRLADGILGVDDDIIKIAGDTGLEKDFIEHSIAVHSKGMTHEDFDEGAPAYSYLMLLYYLHSFVSSFSQALRNIETNNKLKTA
;
A
#
# COMPACT_ATOMS: atom_id res chain seq x y z
N MET A 1 7.81 -6.13 5.13
CA MET A 1 7.17 -4.97 5.79
C MET A 1 8.16 -3.84 6.08
N LEU A 2 9.12 -4.00 6.99
CA LEU A 2 10.07 -2.92 7.36
C LEU A 2 10.79 -2.33 6.14
N GLU A 3 11.37 -3.18 5.30
CA GLU A 3 12.05 -2.76 4.07
C GLU A 3 11.11 -1.99 3.11
N ALA A 4 9.85 -2.43 2.99
CA ALA A 4 8.85 -1.72 2.17
C ALA A 4 8.52 -0.35 2.77
N THR A 5 8.44 -0.23 4.10
CA THR A 5 8.21 1.05 4.79
C THR A 5 9.35 2.04 4.55
N ASP A 6 10.60 1.58 4.64
CA ASP A 6 11.78 2.41 4.36
C ASP A 6 11.75 2.91 2.91
N LYS A 7 11.43 2.02 1.98
CA LYS A 7 11.31 2.35 0.56
C LYS A 7 10.16 3.30 0.27
N ILE A 8 9.00 3.15 0.91
CA ILE A 8 7.88 4.11 0.82
C ILE A 8 8.34 5.50 1.28
N ALA A 9 9.03 5.60 2.43
CA ALA A 9 9.48 6.87 2.97
C ALA A 9 10.53 7.54 2.07
N GLU A 10 11.48 6.76 1.55
CA GLU A 10 12.50 7.19 0.60
C GLU A 10 11.87 7.72 -0.70
N THR A 11 11.02 6.93 -1.35
CA THR A 11 10.37 7.28 -2.61
C THR A 11 9.43 8.47 -2.46
N THR A 12 8.65 8.54 -1.38
CA THR A 12 7.75 9.67 -1.12
C THR A 12 8.55 10.96 -0.91
N ARG A 13 9.67 10.90 -0.18
CA ARG A 13 10.57 12.05 -0.02
C ARG A 13 11.09 12.50 -1.38
N HIS A 14 11.59 11.56 -2.19
CA HIS A 14 12.11 11.86 -3.52
C HIS A 14 11.07 12.54 -4.42
N LEU A 15 9.85 12.01 -4.44
CA LEU A 15 8.72 12.57 -5.20
C LEU A 15 8.37 14.01 -4.78
N VAL A 16 8.51 14.35 -3.49
CA VAL A 16 8.12 15.69 -2.98
C VAL A 16 9.27 16.69 -3.11
N THR A 17 10.53 16.25 -3.00
CA THR A 17 11.69 17.15 -2.94
C THR A 17 12.44 17.28 -4.27
N SER A 18 12.11 16.50 -5.30
CA SER A 18 12.81 16.58 -6.57
C SER A 18 12.46 17.89 -7.28
N PRO A 19 13.46 18.72 -7.63
CA PRO A 19 13.26 20.10 -8.10
C PRO A 19 12.50 20.21 -9.43
N ASP A 20 12.52 19.15 -10.25
CA ASP A 20 11.79 19.07 -11.53
C ASP A 20 10.55 18.15 -11.46
N SER A 21 10.21 17.66 -10.27
CA SER A 21 9.07 16.76 -10.09
C SER A 21 7.75 17.52 -10.06
N TYR A 22 7.08 17.56 -11.21
CA TYR A 22 5.65 17.84 -11.23
C TYR A 22 4.90 16.56 -10.86
N ILE A 23 4.32 16.50 -9.67
CA ILE A 23 3.36 15.45 -9.30
C ILE A 23 1.97 15.85 -9.83
N PRO A 24 1.41 15.10 -10.80
CA PRO A 24 0.05 15.32 -11.27
C PRO A 24 -0.99 15.27 -10.14
N ILE A 25 -2.06 16.07 -10.26
CA ILE A 25 -3.17 16.08 -9.28
C ILE A 25 -3.78 14.68 -9.14
N SER A 26 -3.86 13.90 -10.23
CA SER A 26 -4.33 12.51 -10.19
C SER A 26 -3.55 11.64 -9.21
N TYR A 27 -2.22 11.73 -9.23
CA TYR A 27 -1.37 10.96 -8.30
C TYR A 27 -1.59 11.40 -6.86
N LYS A 28 -1.76 12.70 -6.61
CA LYS A 28 -2.08 13.21 -5.27
C LYS A 28 -3.41 12.66 -4.74
N CYS A 29 -4.45 12.64 -5.58
CA CYS A 29 -5.75 12.08 -5.22
C CYS A 29 -5.68 10.58 -4.93
N GLU A 30 -4.93 9.83 -5.74
CA GLU A 30 -4.71 8.39 -5.52
C GLU A 30 -3.92 8.14 -4.23
N ILE A 31 -2.84 8.87 -3.98
CA ILE A 31 -2.05 8.77 -2.75
C ILE A 31 -2.92 9.05 -1.51
N GLU A 32 -3.76 10.09 -1.54
CA GLU A 32 -4.67 10.39 -0.43
C GLU A 32 -5.72 9.29 -0.22
N THR A 33 -6.18 8.66 -1.30
CA THR A 33 -7.10 7.51 -1.23
C THR A 33 -6.43 6.32 -0.54
N ILE A 34 -5.22 5.95 -0.99
CA ILE A 34 -4.43 4.85 -0.41
C ILE A 34 -4.08 5.15 1.05
N ARG A 35 -3.66 6.37 1.35
CA ARG A 35 -3.38 6.82 2.73
C ARG A 35 -4.61 6.67 3.62
N GLY A 36 -5.79 7.07 3.14
CA GLY A 36 -7.05 6.86 3.85
C GLY A 36 -7.33 5.39 4.15
N GLY A 37 -7.05 4.51 3.18
CA GLY A 37 -7.10 3.06 3.33
C GLY A 37 -6.18 2.52 4.41
N ILE A 38 -4.90 2.85 4.33
CA ILE A 38 -3.88 2.43 5.32
C ILE A 38 -4.24 2.92 6.72
N VAL A 39 -4.73 4.16 6.88
CA VAL A 39 -5.17 4.68 8.18
C VAL A 39 -6.35 3.89 8.74
N ARG A 40 -7.31 3.46 7.90
CA ARG A 40 -8.40 2.58 8.33
C ARG A 40 -7.86 1.23 8.80
N LEU A 41 -6.98 0.61 8.03
CA LEU A 41 -6.35 -0.66 8.39
C LEU A 41 -5.58 -0.57 9.70
N SER A 42 -4.81 0.50 9.92
CA SER A 42 -4.07 0.73 11.17
C SER A 42 -5.00 0.83 12.38
N ARG A 43 -6.08 1.61 12.28
CA ARG A 43 -7.04 1.78 13.38
C ARG A 43 -7.73 0.48 13.76
N LEU A 44 -8.03 -0.34 12.76
CA LEU A 44 -8.63 -1.63 13.01
C LEU A 44 -7.60 -2.61 13.61
N ALA A 45 -6.34 -2.55 13.17
CA ALA A 45 -5.25 -3.34 13.75
C ALA A 45 -5.02 -3.02 15.23
N ASP A 46 -5.07 -1.74 15.60
CA ASP A 46 -5.01 -1.29 16.99
C ASP A 46 -6.21 -1.81 17.82
N GLY A 47 -7.33 -2.12 17.15
CA GLY A 47 -8.54 -2.70 17.73
C GLY A 47 -8.56 -4.23 17.87
N ILE A 48 -7.59 -4.97 17.28
CA ILE A 48 -7.53 -6.46 17.29
C ILE A 48 -7.40 -7.05 18.71
N LEU A 49 -7.21 -6.23 19.75
CA LEU A 49 -7.14 -6.66 21.14
C LEU A 49 -8.47 -7.20 21.75
N GLY A 50 -9.52 -7.45 20.96
CA GLY A 50 -10.85 -7.75 21.52
C GLY A 50 -11.69 -8.89 20.91
N VAL A 51 -11.88 -8.95 19.59
CA VAL A 51 -12.99 -9.76 19.01
C VAL A 51 -12.65 -10.34 17.62
N ASP A 52 -12.96 -11.62 17.38
CA ASP A 52 -12.72 -12.31 16.09
C ASP A 52 -13.43 -11.66 14.88
N ASP A 53 -14.59 -11.03 15.08
CA ASP A 53 -15.33 -10.29 14.03
C ASP A 53 -14.52 -9.13 13.44
N ASP A 54 -13.61 -8.54 14.23
CA ASP A 54 -12.75 -7.45 13.76
C ASP A 54 -11.70 -7.96 12.76
N ILE A 55 -11.22 -9.21 12.90
CA ILE A 55 -10.20 -9.77 12.01
C ILE A 55 -10.76 -10.01 10.60
N ILE A 56 -11.99 -10.53 10.48
CA ILE A 56 -12.63 -10.78 9.17
C ILE A 56 -12.84 -9.46 8.42
N LYS A 57 -13.32 -8.43 9.12
CA LYS A 57 -13.51 -7.10 8.54
C LYS A 57 -12.20 -6.49 8.07
N ILE A 58 -11.14 -6.60 8.86
CA ILE A 58 -9.80 -6.12 8.48
C ILE A 58 -9.27 -6.87 7.27
N ALA A 59 -9.45 -8.19 7.21
CA ALA A 59 -9.01 -8.98 6.07
C ALA A 59 -9.74 -8.56 4.79
N GLY A 60 -11.04 -8.29 4.85
CA GLY A 60 -11.83 -7.75 3.75
C GLY A 60 -11.35 -6.37 3.29
N ASP A 61 -11.22 -5.43 4.23
CA ASP A 61 -10.75 -4.07 3.93
C ASP A 61 -9.31 -4.09 3.36
N THR A 62 -8.45 -4.97 3.87
CA THR A 62 -7.07 -5.14 3.36
C THR A 62 -7.08 -5.66 1.93
N GLY A 63 -8.01 -6.56 1.59
CA GLY A 63 -8.20 -7.05 0.23
C GLY A 63 -8.61 -5.93 -0.73
N LEU A 64 -9.57 -5.09 -0.33
CA LEU A 64 -10.01 -3.95 -1.15
C LEU A 64 -8.88 -2.95 -1.42
N GLU A 65 -8.07 -2.62 -0.42
CA GLU A 65 -6.92 -1.73 -0.59
C GLU A 65 -5.84 -2.37 -1.49
N LYS A 66 -5.62 -3.68 -1.35
CA LYS A 66 -4.69 -4.42 -2.23
C LYS A 66 -5.14 -4.37 -3.68
N ASP A 67 -6.41 -4.66 -3.94
CA ASP A 67 -6.99 -4.68 -5.28
C ASP A 67 -6.97 -3.29 -5.93
N PHE A 68 -7.22 -2.24 -5.14
CA PHE A 68 -7.11 -0.85 -5.62
C PHE A 68 -5.68 -0.52 -6.05
N ILE A 69 -4.67 -0.87 -5.24
CA ILE A 69 -3.26 -0.60 -5.58
C ILE A 69 -2.84 -1.43 -6.80
N GLU A 70 -3.25 -2.70 -6.90
CA GLU A 70 -3.00 -3.53 -8.09
C GLU A 70 -3.60 -2.92 -9.36
N HIS A 71 -4.83 -2.41 -9.26
CA HIS A 71 -5.47 -1.71 -10.36
C HIS A 71 -4.69 -0.45 -10.76
N SER A 72 -4.28 0.38 -9.81
CA SER A 72 -3.46 1.56 -10.08
C SER A 72 -2.14 1.20 -10.76
N ILE A 73 -1.44 0.15 -10.29
CA ILE A 73 -0.22 -0.36 -10.94
C ILE A 73 -0.50 -0.73 -12.40
N ALA A 74 -1.58 -1.47 -12.67
CA ALA A 74 -1.93 -1.90 -14.02
C ALA A 74 -2.25 -0.71 -14.95
N VAL A 75 -2.95 0.30 -14.44
CA VAL A 75 -3.27 1.52 -15.20
C VAL A 75 -2.01 2.31 -15.54
N HIS A 76 -1.15 2.58 -14.56
CA HIS A 76 0.06 3.39 -14.77
C HIS A 76 1.08 2.65 -15.63
N SER A 77 1.35 1.36 -15.35
CA SER A 77 2.28 0.57 -16.17
C SER A 77 1.87 0.47 -17.64
N LYS A 78 0.56 0.40 -17.94
CA LYS A 78 0.04 0.38 -19.31
C LYS A 78 0.15 1.75 -20.01
N GLY A 79 0.08 2.83 -19.26
CA GLY A 79 0.16 4.20 -19.78
C GLY A 79 1.59 4.70 -20.03
N MET A 80 2.59 4.02 -19.47
CA MET A 80 3.99 4.42 -19.56
C MET A 80 4.65 4.02 -20.90
N THR A 81 5.41 4.96 -21.45
CA THR A 81 6.32 4.76 -22.58
C THR A 81 7.70 4.34 -22.07
N HIS A 82 8.61 3.95 -22.97
CA HIS A 82 9.96 3.53 -22.58
C HIS A 82 10.72 4.62 -21.79
N GLU A 83 10.52 5.89 -22.16
CA GLU A 83 11.16 7.05 -21.52
C GLU A 83 10.65 7.25 -20.07
N ASP A 84 9.42 6.82 -19.79
CA ASP A 84 8.84 6.93 -18.45
C ASP A 84 9.43 5.93 -17.45
N PHE A 85 10.21 4.93 -17.90
CA PHE A 85 10.91 3.96 -17.05
C PHE A 85 12.33 4.41 -16.64
N ASP A 86 12.70 5.66 -16.94
CA ASP A 86 13.92 6.24 -16.38
C ASP A 86 13.78 6.44 -14.86
N GLU A 87 14.83 6.13 -14.10
CA GLU A 87 14.84 6.26 -12.63
C GLU A 87 14.58 7.72 -12.18
N GLY A 88 14.93 8.69 -13.02
CA GLY A 88 14.64 10.10 -12.79
C GLY A 88 13.20 10.54 -13.12
N ALA A 89 12.41 9.70 -13.77
CA ALA A 89 11.06 10.06 -14.20
C ALA A 89 10.07 10.05 -13.03
N PRO A 90 9.21 11.08 -12.88
CA PRO A 90 8.17 11.10 -11.86
C PRO A 90 7.18 9.91 -11.99
N ALA A 91 6.90 9.46 -13.22
CA ALA A 91 6.04 8.32 -13.49
C ALA A 91 6.64 7.01 -12.94
N TYR A 92 7.94 6.79 -13.16
CA TYR A 92 8.65 5.64 -12.59
C TYR A 92 8.67 5.68 -11.06
N SER A 93 9.05 6.82 -10.48
CA SER A 93 9.06 6.99 -9.02
C SER A 93 7.69 6.73 -8.40
N TYR A 94 6.61 7.18 -9.04
CA TYR A 94 5.26 6.92 -8.58
C TYR A 94 4.86 5.45 -8.72
N LEU A 95 5.21 4.80 -9.85
CA LEU A 95 4.97 3.38 -10.04
C LEU A 95 5.71 2.54 -8.97
N MET A 96 6.95 2.89 -8.64
CA MET A 96 7.71 2.24 -7.58
C MET A 96 7.07 2.42 -6.20
N LEU A 97 6.55 3.62 -5.90
CA LEU A 97 5.78 3.85 -4.68
C LEU A 97 4.58 2.90 -4.59
N LEU A 98 3.82 2.73 -5.69
CA LEU A 98 2.68 1.80 -5.73
C LEU A 98 3.11 0.35 -5.49
N TYR A 99 4.22 -0.10 -6.09
CA TYR A 99 4.76 -1.44 -5.84
C TYR A 99 5.17 -1.64 -4.37
N TYR A 100 5.80 -0.65 -3.74
CA TYR A 100 6.17 -0.74 -2.32
C TYR A 100 4.94 -0.75 -1.40
N LEU A 101 3.92 0.04 -1.71
CA LEU A 101 2.63 0.03 -1.01
C LEU A 101 1.92 -1.32 -1.16
N HIS A 102 1.92 -1.89 -2.37
CA HIS A 102 1.36 -3.22 -2.61
C HIS A 102 2.06 -4.31 -1.80
N SER A 103 3.39 -4.29 -1.78
CA SER A 103 4.21 -5.21 -0.99
C SER A 103 3.94 -5.08 0.51
N PHE A 104 3.77 -3.85 1.00
CA PHE A 104 3.38 -3.58 2.38
C PHE A 104 2.00 -4.18 2.71
N VAL A 105 0.96 -3.86 1.92
CA VAL A 105 -0.41 -4.33 2.16
C VAL A 105 -0.50 -5.86 2.06
N SER A 106 0.20 -6.46 1.09
CA SER A 106 0.26 -7.92 0.94
C SER A 106 0.90 -8.59 2.15
N SER A 107 2.00 -8.03 2.65
CA SER A 107 2.66 -8.54 3.85
C SER A 107 1.79 -8.37 5.10
N PHE A 108 1.08 -7.24 5.22
CA PHE A 108 0.14 -6.99 6.31
C PHE A 108 -1.03 -7.97 6.29
N SER A 109 -1.61 -8.24 5.12
CA SER A 109 -2.64 -9.26 4.93
C SER A 109 -2.16 -10.65 5.38
N GLN A 110 -0.93 -11.03 5.01
CA GLN A 110 -0.35 -12.29 5.45
C GLN A 110 -0.15 -12.35 6.97
N ALA A 111 0.26 -11.25 7.61
CA ALA A 111 0.39 -11.18 9.06
C ALA A 111 -0.94 -11.41 9.77
N LEU A 112 -2.03 -10.81 9.26
CA LEU A 112 -3.38 -11.02 9.80
C LEU A 112 -3.83 -12.49 9.70
N ARG A 113 -3.62 -13.12 8.55
CA ARG A 113 -3.94 -14.55 8.35
C ARG A 113 -3.16 -15.44 9.31
N ASN A 114 -1.90 -15.11 9.58
CA ASN A 114 -1.08 -15.84 10.54
C ASN A 114 -1.61 -15.69 11.97
N ILE A 115 -2.08 -14.49 12.35
CA ILE A 115 -2.70 -14.24 13.67
C ILE A 115 -4.00 -15.05 13.81
N GLU A 116 -4.88 -15.01 12.80
CA GLU A 116 -6.13 -15.77 12.78
C GLU A 116 -5.88 -17.28 12.95
N THR A 117 -4.91 -17.81 12.22
CA THR A 117 -4.54 -19.24 12.29
C THR A 117 -4.01 -19.61 13.67
N ASN A 118 -3.16 -18.77 14.27
CA ASN A 118 -2.61 -19.00 15.60
C ASN A 118 -3.69 -18.92 16.69
N ASN A 119 -4.68 -18.04 16.56
CA ASN A 119 -5.80 -17.95 17.50
C ASN A 119 -6.66 -19.22 17.44
N LYS A 120 -7.01 -19.68 16.23
CA LYS A 120 -7.76 -20.93 16.01
C LYS A 120 -7.08 -22.15 16.62
N LEU A 121 -5.75 -22.23 16.52
CA LEU A 121 -4.93 -23.31 17.12
C LEU A 121 -4.89 -23.27 18.65
N LYS A 122 -5.03 -22.09 19.28
CA LYS A 122 -5.04 -21.96 20.75
C LYS A 122 -6.40 -22.29 21.38
N THR A 123 -7.47 -22.22 20.60
CA THR A 123 -8.85 -22.48 21.04
C THR A 123 -9.34 -23.91 20.78
N ALA A 124 -8.55 -24.73 20.07
CA ALA A 124 -8.82 -26.14 19.78
C ALA A 124 -8.12 -27.07 20.79
#